data_AF-A0A373VN54-F1
#
_entry.id   AF-A0A373VN54-F1
#
_cell.length_a   1.000
_cell.length_b   1.000
_cell.length_c   1.000
_cell.angle_alpha   90.00
_cell.angle_beta   90.00
_cell.angle_gamma   90.00
#
_symmetry.space_group_name_H-M   'P 1'
#
loop_
_entity.id
_entity.type
_entity.pdbx_description
1 polymer ?
#
loop_
_entity_poly.entity_id
_entity_poly.type
_entity_poly.pdbx_seq_one_letter_code
_entity_poly.pdbx_strand_id
1 'polypeptide(L)'
;CSNFTVLADKGYVGERLMQEQNICLFALKRSNSKENWTKSVRQLIFKQRRRVETVFSQLTGQLNAERVLAKSFQGLCTRLVNKVLAYNLCIALNSIFNEPCELGKIKELIF
;
A
#
# COMPACT_ATOMS: atom_id res chain seq x y z
N CYS A 1 1.74 17.43 -19.62
CA CYS A 1 1.48 16.49 -18.51
C CYS A 1 0.00 16.50 -18.22
N SER A 2 -0.59 15.32 -18.19
CA SER A 2 -1.99 15.06 -17.87
C SER A 2 -2.42 15.54 -16.48
N ASN A 3 -3.73 15.72 -16.28
CA ASN A 3 -4.34 16.14 -15.01
C ASN A 3 -4.22 15.11 -13.88
N PHE A 4 -3.82 13.87 -14.18
CA PHE A 4 -3.76 12.78 -13.21
C PHE A 4 -2.44 12.04 -13.30
N THR A 5 -1.78 11.88 -12.15
CA THR A 5 -0.51 11.18 -12.00
C THR A 5 -0.73 9.97 -11.09
N VAL A 6 -0.37 8.78 -11.58
CA VAL A 6 -0.55 7.51 -10.87
C VAL A 6 0.80 6.83 -10.68
N LEU A 7 1.11 6.45 -9.44
CA LEU A 7 2.25 5.58 -9.15
C LEU A 7 1.82 4.14 -9.35
N ALA A 8 2.54 3.40 -10.19
CA ALA A 8 2.20 2.02 -10.52
C ALA A 8 3.34 1.07 -10.20
N ASP A 9 2.99 -0.21 -10.01
CA ASP A 9 3.99 -1.24 -9.80
C ASP A 9 4.81 -1.52 -11.08
N LYS A 10 5.95 -2.17 -10.90
CA LYS A 10 6.90 -2.52 -11.97
C LYS A 10 6.28 -3.33 -13.12
N GLY A 11 5.18 -4.06 -12.87
CA GLY A 11 4.45 -4.80 -13.91
C GLY A 11 3.80 -3.92 -14.98
N TYR A 12 3.51 -2.66 -14.68
CA TYR A 12 2.68 -1.77 -15.51
C TYR A 12 3.49 -0.91 -16.50
N VAL A 13 4.79 -1.18 -16.67
CA VAL A 13 5.70 -0.38 -17.52
C VAL A 13 5.34 -0.44 -19.02
N GLY A 14 4.51 -1.40 -19.45
CA GLY A 14 4.20 -1.64 -20.87
C GLY A 14 2.73 -1.54 -21.27
N GLU A 15 1.83 -1.07 -20.40
CA GLU A 15 0.40 -1.12 -20.67
C GLU A 15 -0.17 0.09 -21.44
N ARG A 16 -1.12 -0.19 -22.33
CA ARG A 16 -1.97 0.75 -23.11
C ARG A 16 -2.70 1.81 -22.27
N LEU A 17 -2.75 1.65 -20.95
CA LEU A 17 -3.37 2.58 -20.01
C LEU A 17 -2.85 4.02 -20.12
N MET A 18 -1.59 4.22 -20.52
CA MET A 18 -1.05 5.57 -20.73
C MET A 18 -1.65 6.26 -21.97
N GLN A 19 -2.09 5.49 -22.96
CA GLN A 19 -2.61 6.01 -24.23
C GLN A 19 -4.11 6.33 -24.15
N GLU A 20 -4.88 5.59 -23.37
CA GLU A 20 -6.35 5.67 -23.42
C GLU A 20 -6.95 6.74 -22.48
N GLN A 21 -6.25 7.16 -21.42
CA GLN A 21 -6.88 8.00 -20.37
C GLN A 21 -6.19 9.32 -20.03
N ASN A 22 -5.18 9.77 -20.79
CA ASN A 22 -4.42 10.98 -20.46
C ASN A 22 -3.99 10.93 -18.96
N ILE A 23 -3.33 9.83 -18.57
CA ILE A 23 -2.84 9.58 -17.20
C ILE A 23 -1.32 9.46 -17.27
N CYS A 24 -0.61 10.11 -16.36
CA CYS A 24 0.83 9.99 -16.24
C CYS A 24 1.16 8.86 -15.28
N LEU A 25 1.54 7.70 -15.82
CA LEU A 25 1.91 6.52 -15.05
C LEU A 25 3.39 6.53 -14.69
N PHE A 26 3.69 6.56 -13.40
CA PHE A 26 5.04 6.41 -12.85
C PHE A 26 5.23 4.98 -12.35
N ALA A 27 5.60 4.09 -13.26
CA ALA A 27 6.03 2.74 -12.95
C ALA A 27 7.57 2.65 -12.87
N LEU A 28 8.09 1.81 -11.98
CA LEU A 28 9.53 1.53 -11.91
C LEU A 28 9.96 0.83 -13.21
N LYS A 29 10.75 1.52 -14.05
CA LYS A 29 11.31 0.93 -15.26
C LYS A 29 12.27 -0.22 -14.92
N ARG A 30 12.41 -1.20 -15.83
CA ARG A 30 13.39 -2.29 -15.69
C ARG A 30 14.81 -1.71 -15.60
N SER A 31 15.68 -2.35 -14.82
CA SER A 31 17.07 -1.92 -14.61
C SER A 31 17.87 -1.70 -15.89
N ASN A 32 17.54 -2.44 -16.96
CA ASN A 32 18.19 -2.36 -18.27
C ASN A 32 17.58 -1.28 -19.21
N SER A 33 16.69 -0.41 -18.71
CA SER A 33 16.09 0.64 -19.54
C SER A 33 17.05 1.81 -19.74
N LYS A 34 17.20 2.27 -20.98
CA LYS A 34 18.11 3.36 -21.37
C LYS A 34 17.77 4.71 -20.74
N GLU A 35 16.52 4.91 -20.34
CA GLU A 35 16.04 6.16 -19.77
C GLU A 35 15.32 5.87 -18.45
N ASN A 36 16.04 6.00 -17.34
CA ASN A 36 15.51 5.74 -16.00
C ASN A 36 15.05 7.01 -15.30
N TRP A 37 14.06 6.89 -14.41
CA TRP A 37 13.65 7.97 -13.52
C TRP A 37 14.80 8.50 -12.67
N THR A 38 14.74 9.77 -12.27
CA THR A 38 15.70 10.34 -11.33
C THR A 38 15.69 9.57 -10.00
N LYS A 39 16.80 9.64 -9.26
CA LYS A 39 16.97 8.94 -7.98
C LYS A 39 15.84 9.28 -6.98
N SER A 40 15.44 10.55 -6.93
CA SER A 40 14.35 11.05 -6.07
C SER A 40 12.99 10.42 -6.40
N VAL A 41 12.62 10.35 -7.68
CA VAL A 41 11.35 9.73 -8.12
C VAL A 41 11.34 8.24 -7.82
N ARG A 42 12.47 7.53 -8.03
CA ARG A 42 12.57 6.11 -7.64
C ARG A 42 12.40 5.92 -6.15
N GLN A 43 13.07 6.74 -5.32
CA GLN A 43 12.96 6.66 -3.86
C GLN A 43 11.51 6.88 -3.39
N LEU A 44 10.78 7.81 -4.02
CA LEU A 44 9.37 8.03 -3.75
C LEU A 44 8.55 6.77 -4.08
N ILE A 45 8.69 6.21 -5.29
CA ILE A 45 7.97 4.98 -5.68
C ILE A 45 8.29 3.83 -4.72
N PHE A 46 9.57 3.63 -4.36
CA PHE A 46 9.99 2.61 -3.42
C PHE A 46 9.42 2.82 -2.01
N LYS A 47 9.40 4.06 -1.50
CA LYS A 47 8.83 4.38 -0.19
C LYS A 47 7.34 4.05 -0.14
N GLN A 48 6.61 4.40 -1.19
CA GLN A 48 5.18 4.13 -1.31
C GLN A 48 4.90 2.63 -1.41
N ARG A 49 5.67 1.91 -2.23
CA ARG A 49 5.55 0.46 -2.34
C ARG A 49 5.85 -0.25 -1.01
N ARG A 50 6.93 0.13 -0.34
CA ARG A 50 7.29 -0.45 0.97
C ARG A 50 6.21 -0.21 2.02
N ARG A 51 5.53 0.94 1.97
CA ARG A 51 4.37 1.22 2.84
C ARG A 51 3.22 0.25 2.57
N VAL A 52 2.87 0.03 1.30
CA VAL A 52 1.83 -0.92 0.90
C VAL A 52 2.19 -2.35 1.36
N GLU A 53 3.42 -2.80 1.08
CA GLU A 53 3.91 -4.12 1.51
C GLU A 53 3.88 -4.28 3.04
N THR A 54 4.24 -3.24 3.79
CA THR A 54 4.19 -3.24 5.26
C THR A 54 2.76 -3.37 5.77
N VAL A 55 1.82 -2.61 5.22
CA VAL A 55 0.39 -2.68 5.59
C VAL A 55 -0.14 -4.09 5.36
N PHE A 56 0.13 -4.68 4.18
CA PHE A 56 -0.30 -6.04 3.87
C PHE A 56 0.33 -7.04 4.84
N SER A 57 1.64 -6.98 5.09
CA SER A 57 2.30 -7.88 6.03
C SER A 57 1.73 -7.79 7.45
N GLN A 58 1.30 -6.61 7.90
CA GLN A 58 0.66 -6.45 9.21
C GLN A 58 -0.79 -6.96 9.22
N LEU A 59 -1.55 -6.68 8.17
CA LEU A 59 -2.91 -7.20 8.03
C LEU A 59 -2.94 -8.73 8.00
N THR A 60 -2.01 -9.36 7.29
CA THR A 60 -1.92 -10.81 7.17
C THR A 60 -1.30 -11.43 8.42
N GLY A 61 -0.15 -10.92 8.89
CA GLY A 61 0.60 -11.47 10.01
C GLY A 61 0.00 -11.19 11.38
N GLN A 62 -0.38 -9.95 11.68
CA GLN A 62 -0.89 -9.56 13.01
C GLN A 62 -2.40 -9.71 13.09
N LEU A 63 -3.12 -9.24 12.06
CA LEU A 63 -4.58 -9.22 12.07
C LEU A 63 -5.21 -10.45 11.40
N ASN A 64 -4.43 -11.41 10.89
CA ASN A 64 -4.94 -12.64 10.26
C ASN A 64 -6.03 -12.36 9.20
N ALA A 65 -5.84 -11.35 8.36
CA ALA A 65 -6.79 -10.95 7.33
C ALA A 65 -7.03 -12.04 6.26
N GLU A 66 -6.07 -12.94 6.05
CA GLU A 66 -6.21 -14.08 5.13
C GLU A 66 -7.05 -15.22 5.69
N ARG A 67 -7.15 -15.32 7.03
CA ARG A 67 -7.84 -16.42 7.72
C ARG A 67 -9.05 -15.89 8.47
N VAL A 68 -10.12 -15.66 7.72
CA VAL A 68 -11.40 -15.19 8.28
C VAL A 68 -12.39 -16.34 8.31
N LEU A 69 -12.67 -16.85 9.51
CA LEU A 69 -13.69 -17.89 9.71
C LEU A 69 -15.08 -17.25 9.68
N ALA A 70 -15.70 -17.15 8.50
CA ALA A 70 -17.06 -16.65 8.33
C ALA A 70 -17.96 -17.74 7.72
N LYS A 71 -19.22 -17.79 8.20
CA LYS A 71 -20.24 -18.74 7.71
C LYS A 71 -21.09 -18.18 6.56
N SER A 72 -20.89 -16.91 6.20
CA SER A 72 -21.61 -16.21 5.12
C SER A 72 -20.73 -15.11 4.52
N PHE A 73 -21.05 -14.69 3.29
CA PHE A 73 -20.34 -13.61 2.61
C PHE A 73 -20.44 -12.28 3.35
N GLN A 74 -21.62 -11.91 3.85
CA GLN A 74 -21.79 -10.71 4.66
C GLN A 74 -20.93 -10.76 5.94
N GLY A 75 -20.85 -11.93 6.60
CA GLY A 75 -20.00 -12.14 7.75
C GLY A 75 -18.51 -12.00 7.41
N LEU A 76 -18.09 -12.45 6.22
CA LEU A 76 -16.74 -12.28 5.70
C LEU A 76 -16.42 -10.78 5.50
N CYS A 77 -17.28 -10.05 4.78
CA CYS A 77 -17.12 -8.61 4.56
C CYS A 77 -17.02 -7.84 5.88
N THR A 78 -17.95 -8.11 6.80
CA THR A 78 -17.97 -7.43 8.11
C THR A 78 -16.69 -7.67 8.90
N ARG A 79 -16.19 -8.92 8.91
CA ARG A 79 -14.96 -9.27 9.62
C ARG A 79 -13.72 -8.66 8.97
N LEU A 80 -13.65 -8.61 7.63
CA LEU A 80 -12.55 -7.95 6.93
C LEU A 80 -12.55 -6.44 7.19
N VAL A 81 -13.71 -5.79 7.10
CA VAL A 81 -13.86 -4.35 7.42
C VAL A 81 -13.43 -4.08 8.85
N ASN A 82 -13.83 -4.91 9.82
CA ASN A 82 -13.42 -4.75 11.21
C ASN A 82 -11.91 -4.91 11.41
N LYS A 83 -11.25 -5.80 10.67
CA LYS A 83 -9.78 -5.93 10.72
C LYS A 83 -9.09 -4.69 10.16
N VAL A 84 -9.57 -4.13 9.05
CA VAL A 84 -9.06 -2.87 8.48
C VAL A 84 -9.32 -1.69 9.44
N LEU A 85 -10.49 -1.66 10.08
CA LEU A 85 -10.82 -0.66 11.09
C LEU A 85 -9.88 -0.74 12.29
N ALA A 86 -9.61 -1.94 12.81
CA ALA A 86 -8.67 -2.15 13.90
C ALA A 86 -7.27 -1.66 13.53
N TYR A 87 -6.79 -1.97 12.32
CA TYR A 87 -5.53 -1.46 11.80
C TYR A 87 -5.46 0.08 11.83
N ASN A 88 -6.50 0.74 11.31
CA ASN A 88 -6.57 2.20 11.29
C ASN A 88 -6.64 2.81 12.70
N LEU A 89 -7.37 2.17 13.60
CA LEU A 89 -7.46 2.60 15.00
C LEU A 89 -6.09 2.53 15.68
N CYS A 90 -5.33 1.45 15.48
CA CYS A 90 -3.98 1.34 16.03
C CYS A 90 -3.04 2.44 15.50
N ILE A 91 -3.14 2.80 14.22
CA ILE A 91 -2.37 3.94 13.67
C ILE A 91 -2.78 5.25 14.36
N ALA A 92 -4.07 5.49 14.53
CA ALA A 92 -4.57 6.70 15.17
C ALA A 92 -4.10 6.78 16.63
N LEU A 93 -4.17 5.68 17.38
CA LEU A 93 -3.67 5.60 18.75
C LEU A 93 -2.17 5.88 18.82
N ASN A 94 -1.36 5.24 17.96
CA ASN A 94 0.08 5.51 17.93
C ASN A 94 0.40 7.00 17.66
N SER A 95 -0.40 7.65 16.82
CA SER A 95 -0.26 9.09 16.56
C SER A 95 -0.63 9.96 17.77
N ILE A 96 -1.59 9.51 18.60
CA ILE A 96 -2.00 10.25 19.81
C ILE A 96 -0.96 10.10 20.92
N PHE A 97 -0.39 8.91 21.08
CA PHE A 97 0.61 8.62 22.12
C PHE A 97 2.04 9.06 21.76
N ASN A 98 2.24 9.66 20.58
CA ASN A 98 3.52 10.21 20.13
C ASN A 98 4.66 9.17 20.08
N GLU A 99 4.33 7.88 19.97
CA GLU A 99 5.28 6.80 19.70
C GLU A 99 5.97 7.08 18.35
N PRO A 100 7.27 6.76 18.19
CA PRO A 100 7.99 6.96 16.93
C PRO A 100 7.39 6.04 15.86
N CYS A 101 6.36 6.55 15.20
CA CYS A 101 5.64 5.87 14.15
C CYS A 101 6.53 5.79 12.91
N GLU A 102 7.32 4.72 12.80
CA GLU A 102 7.80 4.29 11.49
C GLU A 102 6.56 4.15 10.58
N LEU A 103 6.49 4.94 9.52
CA LEU A 103 5.35 5.10 8.61
C LEU A 103 4.59 3.78 8.38
N GLY A 104 3.37 3.69 8.91
CA GLY A 104 2.46 2.57 8.67
C GLY A 104 2.76 1.30 9.47
N LYS A 105 3.60 1.36 10.51
CA LYS A 105 3.81 0.25 11.44
C LYS A 105 2.98 0.42 12.70
N ILE A 106 2.12 -0.55 12.96
CA ILE A 106 1.60 -0.83 14.29
C ILE A 106 2.66 -1.67 15.01
N LYS A 107 3.62 -1.04 15.70
CA LYS A 107 4.77 -1.77 16.24
C LYS A 107 4.64 -2.27 17.68
N GLU A 108 3.69 -1.81 18.49
CA GLU A 108 3.63 -2.24 19.90
C GLU A 108 2.21 -2.39 20.51
N LEU A 109 1.14 -2.24 19.73
CA LEU A 109 -0.23 -2.27 20.27
C LEU A 109 -0.91 -3.66 20.24
N ILE A 110 -0.17 -4.73 19.98
CA ILE A 110 -0.75 -6.07 19.88
C ILE A 110 0.00 -6.97 20.87
N PHE A 111 -0.69 -7.27 21.97
CA PHE A 111 -0.34 -8.24 23.00
C PHE A 111 -0.01 -9.62 22.42
#